data_AF-A0A2V6TDH5-F1
#
_entry.id   AF-A0A2V6TDH5-F1
#
_cell.length_a   1.000
_cell.length_b   1.000
_cell.length_c   1.000
_cell.angle_alpha   90.00
_cell.angle_beta   90.00
_cell.angle_gamma   90.00
#
_symmetry.space_group_name_H-M   'P 1'
#
loop_
_entity.id
_entity.type
_entity.pdbx_description
1 polymer ?
#
loop_
_entity_poly.entity_id
_entity_poly.type
_entity_poly.pdbx_seq_one_letter_code
_entity_poly.pdbx_strand_id
1 'polypeptide(L)' 'MILPKDRDPRFVTIRRGGTLTDSDHQLLALWAASCAEHVIDLFESAQPEDPRPRRAIELGRAWARGEITMTQARTA' A
#
# COMPACT_ATOMS: atom_id res chain seq x y z
N MET A 1 6.22 11.24 -15.50
CA MET A 1 5.82 10.69 -14.19
C MET A 1 4.60 9.82 -14.44
N ILE A 2 4.61 8.53 -14.03
CA ILE A 2 3.50 7.60 -14.31
C ILE A 2 2.26 7.92 -13.46
N LEU A 3 2.44 8.63 -12.33
CA LEU A 3 1.37 9.02 -11.43
C LEU A 3 0.95 10.49 -11.63
N PRO A 4 -0.35 10.81 -11.50
CA PRO A 4 -0.85 12.17 -11.58
C PRO A 4 -0.31 13.04 -10.43
N LYS A 5 -0.19 14.34 -10.68
CA LYS A 5 0.24 15.33 -9.69
C LYS A 5 -0.77 15.46 -8.55
N ASP A 6 -2.06 15.42 -8.91
CA ASP A 6 -3.16 15.49 -7.96
C ASP A 6 -3.54 14.08 -7.53
N ARG A 7 -3.71 13.89 -6.22
CA ARG A 7 -4.14 12.61 -5.66
C ARG A 7 -5.62 12.42 -5.90
N ASP A 8 -6.01 11.23 -6.29
CA ASP A 8 -7.42 10.87 -6.39
C ASP A 8 -8.05 10.87 -4.98
N PRO A 9 -9.09 11.70 -4.73
CA PRO A 9 -9.74 11.78 -3.42
C PRO A 9 -10.28 10.43 -2.92
N ARG A 10 -10.58 9.50 -3.83
CA ARG A 10 -11.07 8.15 -3.51
C ARG A 10 -10.06 7.28 -2.77
N PHE A 11 -8.77 7.65 -2.79
CA PHE A 11 -7.70 6.94 -2.10
C PHE A 11 -7.11 7.73 -0.93
N VAL A 12 -7.77 8.81 -0.50
CA VAL A 12 -7.27 9.71 0.54
C VAL A 12 -8.27 9.75 1.70
N THR A 13 -7.75 9.83 2.93
CA THR A 13 -8.61 9.93 4.12
C THR A 13 -9.28 11.30 4.24
N ILE A 14 -10.43 11.35 4.90
CA ILE A 14 -11.20 12.59 5.15
C ILE A 14 -10.32 13.68 5.78
N ARG A 15 -9.49 13.34 6.78
CA ARG A 15 -8.57 14.29 7.42
C ARG A 15 -7.48 14.87 6.51
N ARG A 16 -7.33 14.36 5.28
CA ARG A 16 -6.39 14.83 4.26
C ARG A 16 -7.10 15.31 2.99
N GLY A 17 -8.41 15.58 3.05
CA GLY A 17 -9.19 16.12 1.95
C GLY A 17 -9.71 15.08 0.95
N GLY A 18 -9.72 13.81 1.32
CA GLY A 18 -10.31 12.73 0.52
C GLY A 18 -11.66 12.25 1.04
N THR A 19 -12.07 11.05 0.63
CA THR A 19 -13.39 10.49 0.95
C THR A 19 -13.37 9.30 1.90
N LEU A 20 -12.20 8.73 2.21
CA LEU A 20 -12.10 7.50 3.01
C LEU A 20 -12.16 7.80 4.53
N THR A 21 -12.92 6.99 5.27
CA THR A 21 -12.70 6.86 6.71
C THR A 21 -11.36 6.15 6.98
N ASP A 22 -10.87 6.18 8.22
CA ASP A 22 -9.65 5.44 8.55
C ASP A 22 -9.80 3.94 8.35
N SER A 23 -10.96 3.37 8.72
CA SER A 23 -11.27 1.97 8.52
C SER A 23 -11.34 1.60 7.04
N ASP A 24 -11.97 2.43 6.20
CA ASP A 24 -12.00 2.19 4.75
C ASP A 24 -10.60 2.29 4.13
N HIS A 25 -9.74 3.16 4.65
CA HIS A 25 -8.36 3.28 4.19
C HIS A 25 -7.52 2.05 4.59
N GLN A 26 -7.76 1.47 5.76
CA GLN A 26 -7.16 0.19 6.15
C GLN A 26 -7.65 -0.95 5.24
N LEU A 27 -8.96 -1.01 4.96
CA LEU A 27 -9.53 -2.01 4.03
C LEU A 27 -8.94 -1.87 2.63
N LEU A 28 -8.79 -0.64 2.13
CA LEU A 28 -8.15 -0.37 0.85
C LEU A 28 -6.70 -0.86 0.82
N ALA A 29 -5.92 -0.63 1.89
CA ALA A 29 -4.55 -1.12 1.98
C ALA A 29 -4.47 -2.66 1.98
N LEU A 30 -5.38 -3.34 2.68
CA LEU A 30 -5.46 -4.80 2.69
C LEU A 30 -5.87 -5.37 1.33
N TRP A 31 -6.83 -4.72 0.65
CA TRP A 31 -7.22 -5.07 -0.71
C TRP A 31 -6.04 -4.91 -1.67
N ALA A 32 -5.35 -3.76 -1.64
CA ALA A 32 -4.20 -3.49 -2.49
C ALA A 32 -3.05 -4.49 -2.24
N ALA A 33 -2.77 -4.80 -0.96
CA ALA A 33 -1.78 -5.82 -0.59
C ALA A 33 -2.12 -7.19 -1.17
N SER A 34 -3.41 -7.58 -1.16
CA SER A 34 -3.86 -8.86 -1.70
C SER A 34 -3.80 -8.89 -3.23
N CYS A 35 -4.11 -7.78 -3.90
CA CYS A 35 -3.93 -7.64 -5.35
C CYS A 35 -2.45 -7.72 -5.75
N ALA A 36 -1.55 -7.07 -5.00
CA ALA A 36 -0.12 -7.11 -5.27
C ALA A 36 0.47 -8.51 -5.03
N GLU A 37 0.07 -9.16 -3.94
CA GLU A 37 0.51 -10.53 -3.61
C GLU A 37 0.09 -11.55 -4.67
N HIS A 38 -1.07 -11.35 -5.31
CA HIS A 38 -1.55 -12.24 -6.36
C HIS A 38 -0.63 -12.31 -7.59
N VAL A 39 0.16 -11.26 -7.85
CA VAL A 39 0.99 -11.13 -9.05
C VAL A 39 2.46 -10.93 -8.73
N ILE A 40 2.86 -11.06 -7.46
CA ILE A 40 4.23 -10.75 -7.02
C ILE A 40 5.26 -11.73 -7.62
N ASP A 41 4.84 -12.97 -7.88
CA ASP A 41 5.64 -14.01 -8.52
C ASP A 41 6.16 -13.59 -9.90
N LEU A 42 5.36 -12.84 -10.67
CA LEU A 42 5.79 -12.28 -11.96
C LEU A 42 6.96 -11.30 -11.79
N PHE A 43 6.92 -10.47 -10.76
CA PHE A 43 8.01 -9.53 -10.45
C PHE A 43 9.23 -10.29 -9.94
N GLU A 44 9.05 -11.22 -9.01
CA GLU A 44 10.13 -11.99 -8.39
C GLU A 44 10.84 -12.88 -9.40
N SER A 45 10.13 -13.39 -10.41
CA SER A 45 10.75 -14.10 -11.53
C SER A 45 11.64 -13.19 -12.38
N ALA A 46 11.30 -11.91 -12.52
CA ALA A 46 12.06 -10.95 -13.33
C ALA A 46 13.20 -10.28 -12.56
N GLN A 47 13.04 -10.12 -11.24
CA GLN A 47 13.97 -9.44 -10.32
C GLN A 47 14.09 -10.22 -8.99
N PRO A 48 14.70 -11.42 -8.99
CA PRO A 48 14.71 -12.30 -7.82
C PRO A 48 15.46 -11.74 -6.61
N GLU A 49 16.43 -10.85 -6.84
CA GLU A 49 17.27 -10.25 -5.80
C GLU A 49 16.68 -8.96 -5.19
N ASP A 50 15.49 -8.52 -5.64
CA ASP A 50 14.83 -7.32 -5.12
C ASP A 50 13.69 -7.67 -4.14
N PRO A 51 13.94 -7.65 -2.82
CA PRO A 51 12.94 -8.01 -1.83
C PRO A 51 11.92 -6.90 -1.55
N ARG A 52 12.07 -5.71 -2.14
CA ARG A 52 11.28 -4.52 -1.77
C ARG A 52 9.77 -4.73 -1.98
N PRO A 53 9.27 -5.35 -3.07
CA PRO A 53 7.83 -5.51 -3.24
C PRO A 53 7.19 -6.40 -2.17
N ARG A 54 7.84 -7.51 -1.80
CA ARG A 54 7.35 -8.40 -0.74
C ARG A 54 7.31 -7.67 0.60
N ARG A 55 8.38 -6.93 0.91
CA ARG A 55 8.46 -6.08 2.10
C ARG A 55 7.37 -5.01 2.11
N ALA A 56 7.05 -4.40 0.97
CA ALA A 56 6.00 -3.39 0.86
C ALA A 56 4.61 -3.97 1.17
N ILE A 57 4.32 -5.18 0.69
CA ILE A 57 3.07 -5.89 1.02
C ILE A 57 2.98 -6.15 2.53
N GLU A 58 4.05 -6.68 3.13
CA GLU A 58 4.10 -6.96 4.57
C GLU A 58 3.89 -5.71 5.42
N LEU A 59 4.59 -4.62 5.09
CA LEU A 59 4.46 -3.33 5.78
C LEU A 59 3.06 -2.73 5.60
N GLY A 60 2.44 -2.87 4.41
CA GLY A 60 1.06 -2.46 4.18
C GLY A 60 0.07 -3.21 5.08
N ARG A 61 0.24 -4.53 5.22
CA ARG A 61 -0.58 -5.36 6.11
C ARG A 61 -0.35 -5.01 7.59
N ALA A 62 0.90 -4.81 8.02
CA ALA A 62 1.24 -4.42 9.38
C ALA A 62 0.65 -3.05 9.77
N TRP A 63 0.70 -2.08 8.85
CA TRP A 63 0.09 -0.77 9.06
C TRP A 63 -1.43 -0.87 9.21
N ALA A 64 -2.10 -1.67 8.37
CA ALA A 64 -3.54 -1.88 8.46
C ALA A 64 -3.95 -2.52 9.80
N ARG A 65 -3.10 -3.36 10.39
CA ARG A 65 -3.29 -3.93 11.75
C ARG A 65 -2.93 -2.98 12.89
N GLY A 66 -2.39 -1.79 12.60
CA GLY A 66 -1.97 -0.82 13.60
C GLY A 66 -0.64 -1.16 14.29
N GLU A 67 0.14 -2.09 13.74
CA GLU A 67 1.42 -2.55 14.33
C GLU A 67 2.56 -1.57 14.05
N ILE A 68 2.47 -0.81 12.96
CA ILE A 68 3.46 0.19 12.55
C ILE A 68 2.80 1.51 12.18
N THR A 69 3.56 2.59 12.28
CA THR A 69 3.13 3.92 11.83
C THR A 69 3.11 4.01 10.30
N MET A 70 2.33 4.96 9.76
CA MET A 70 2.34 5.27 8.33
C MET A 70 3.75 5.68 7.82
N THR A 71 4.55 6.33 8.67
CA THR A 71 5.94 6.70 8.33
C THR A 71 6.79 5.45 8.11
N GLN A 72 6.69 4.45 8.98
CA GLN A 72 7.40 3.17 8.82
C GLN A 72 6.90 2.43 7.57
N ALA A 73 5.59 2.38 7.35
CA ALA A 73 5.02 1.73 6.16
C ALA A 73 5.54 2.33 4.85
N ARG A 74 5.77 3.64 4.81
CA ARG A 74 6.27 4.37 3.62
C ARG A 74 7.75 4.09 3.30
N THR A 75 8.53 3.52 4.22
CA THR A 75 9.97 3.27 4.01
C THR A 75 10.28 1.96 3.27
N ALA A 76 9.25 1.26 2.79
CA ALA A 76 9.39 0.05 1.98
C ALA A 76 10.18 0.29 0.68
#